data_AF-A0A7R9A7Y7-F1
#
_entry.id   AF-A0A7R9A7Y7-F1
#
_cell.length_a   1.000
_cell.length_b   1.000
_cell.length_c   1.000
_cell.angle_alpha   90.00
_cell.angle_beta   90.00
_cell.angle_gamma   90.00
#
_symmetry.space_group_name_H-M   'P 1'
#
loop_
_entity.id
_entity.type
_entity.pdbx_description
1 polymer ?
#
loop_
_entity_poly.entity_id
_entity_poly.type
_entity_poly.pdbx_seq_one_letter_code
_entity_poly.pdbx_strand_id
1 'polypeptide(L)'
;MLSCELKEGEPIPDAVSVLPSDSEEVFNILKVFQQDGNTLSEERHTVSLCVKQLYFVKDISHLLTEWLEILKSMEVGKVFAYGLQPHPNMERVLEYYEDQGGFVDYIPITLPGTQPNIPGPNGQFLPRNADFHRGFYHLQLNDCLYRSLVQGYEYVAVIDVDEMIVPKPPHRTWPELMQHLVPKNPGSDCFYFLNRIILMEEGETTGWQQDYSMKLRHTNAAEFRTGSSRVGKSICVTNQQEIMSNHYTMMCYPDDRTCSTHYTPRDFGELYHYGKCSVGNCTGPGGNATCDGESCEVVQATSLLAHKDSVRQGVLHTLHELELLS
;
A
#
# COMPACT_ATOMS: atom_id res chain seq x y z
N MET A 1 4.79 -11.37 18.45
CA MET A 1 5.68 -10.20 18.57
C MET A 1 6.49 -10.39 19.83
N LEU A 2 7.75 -9.94 19.87
CA LEU A 2 8.53 -9.90 21.11
C LEU A 2 8.44 -8.48 21.66
N SER A 3 7.99 -8.33 22.90
CA SER A 3 7.92 -7.04 23.60
C SER A 3 8.67 -7.14 24.93
N CYS A 4 9.24 -6.02 25.35
CA CYS A 4 9.90 -5.88 26.65
C CYS A 4 9.47 -4.53 27.23
N GLU A 5 8.63 -4.57 28.26
CA GLU A 5 8.21 -3.36 28.95
C GLU A 5 9.36 -2.82 29.80
N LEU A 6 9.76 -1.57 29.51
CA LEU A 6 10.70 -0.85 30.36
C LEU A 6 9.99 -0.42 31.63
N LYS A 7 10.66 -0.54 32.78
CA LYS A 7 10.08 -0.06 34.04
C LYS A 7 10.02 1.46 34.04
N GLU A 8 9.06 2.01 34.78
CA GLU A 8 8.93 3.45 34.92
C GLU A 8 10.25 4.07 35.42
N GLY A 9 10.77 5.06 34.66
CA GLY A 9 12.03 5.73 34.95
C GLY A 9 13.29 5.05 34.41
N GLU A 10 13.19 3.85 33.80
CA GLU A 10 14.31 3.26 33.06
C GLU A 10 14.54 4.02 31.74
N PRO A 11 15.79 4.36 31.40
CA PRO A 11 16.08 4.98 30.11
C PRO A 11 15.83 3.99 28.97
N ILE A 12 15.36 4.48 27.83
CA ILE A 12 15.27 3.67 26.62
C ILE A 12 16.69 3.26 26.21
N PRO A 13 16.99 1.95 26.05
CA PRO A 13 18.33 1.50 25.71
C PRO A 13 18.70 1.91 24.28
N ASP A 14 19.98 2.17 24.03
CA ASP A 14 20.49 2.44 22.68
C ASP A 14 20.52 1.18 21.79
N ALA A 15 20.62 0.01 22.42
CA ALA A 15 20.63 -1.28 21.76
C ALA A 15 20.11 -2.40 22.68
N VAL A 16 19.59 -3.46 22.08
CA VAL A 16 19.06 -4.66 22.75
C VAL A 16 19.63 -5.92 22.14
N SER A 17 19.59 -7.03 22.88
CA SER A 17 19.93 -8.36 22.38
C SER A 17 18.70 -9.27 22.48
N VAL A 18 18.48 -10.11 21.47
CA VAL A 18 17.40 -11.11 21.47
C VAL A 18 18.01 -12.49 21.63
N LEU A 19 17.63 -13.21 22.69
CA LEU A 19 18.12 -14.54 23.00
C LEU A 19 16.99 -15.56 22.96
N PRO A 20 17.26 -16.83 22.60
CA PRO A 20 16.27 -17.90 22.71
C PRO A 20 15.80 -18.14 24.15
N SER A 21 16.69 -17.91 25.12
CA SER A 21 16.42 -17.95 26.55
C SER A 21 17.44 -17.12 27.33
N ASP A 22 17.11 -16.79 28.57
CA ASP A 22 17.94 -16.00 29.48
C ASP A 22 19.28 -16.66 29.86
N SER A 23 19.45 -17.94 29.55
CA SER A 23 20.64 -18.74 29.87
C SER A 23 21.67 -18.79 28.74
N GLU A 24 21.34 -18.29 27.55
CA GLU A 24 22.22 -18.32 26.37
C GLU A 24 23.22 -17.16 26.39
N GLU A 25 24.39 -17.36 25.77
CA GLU A 25 25.38 -16.28 25.63
C GLU A 25 24.86 -15.20 24.67
N VAL A 26 25.22 -13.95 24.94
CA VAL A 26 24.86 -12.81 24.08
C VAL A 26 25.74 -12.81 22.82
N PHE A 27 25.13 -13.05 21.67
CA PHE A 27 25.83 -13.10 20.38
C PHE A 27 25.35 -12.05 19.36
N ASN A 28 24.38 -11.20 19.71
CA ASN A 28 23.81 -10.19 18.82
C ASN A 28 23.57 -8.85 19.53
N ILE A 29 23.57 -7.78 18.75
CA ILE A 29 23.23 -6.42 19.20
C ILE A 29 22.37 -5.76 18.13
N LEU A 30 21.18 -5.31 18.52
CA LEU A 30 20.20 -4.66 17.68
C LEU A 30 20.04 -3.23 18.15
N LYS A 31 20.29 -2.26 17.27
CA LYS A 31 20.08 -0.84 17.59
C LYS A 31 18.60 -0.57 17.83
N VAL A 32 18.30 0.21 18.87
CA VAL A 32 16.96 0.74 19.10
C VAL A 32 16.80 2.01 18.29
N PHE A 33 15.79 2.06 17.44
CA PHE A 33 15.41 3.26 16.69
C PHE A 33 14.34 4.01 17.46
N GLN A 34 14.53 5.32 17.62
CA GLN A 34 13.59 6.21 18.32
C GLN A 34 13.09 7.29 17.36
N GLN A 35 11.93 7.86 17.66
CA GLN A 35 11.49 9.07 16.97
C GLN A 35 12.49 10.20 17.21
N ASP A 36 13.08 10.72 16.14
CA ASP A 36 13.87 11.94 16.21
C ASP A 36 12.94 13.13 16.45
N GLY A 37 12.84 13.60 17.70
CA GLY A 37 11.97 14.71 18.12
C GLY A 37 12.21 16.05 17.40
N ASN A 38 13.28 16.16 16.60
CA ASN A 38 13.62 17.32 15.78
C ASN A 38 13.08 17.26 14.34
N THR A 39 12.41 16.19 13.94
CA THR A 39 12.05 16.00 12.53
C THR A 39 10.69 16.55 12.14
N LEU A 40 9.88 17.09 13.06
CA LEU A 40 8.56 17.69 12.75
C LEU A 40 8.72 18.99 11.92
N SER A 41 9.07 18.87 10.65
CA SER A 41 9.03 19.98 9.69
C SER A 41 7.58 20.41 9.50
N GLU A 42 7.34 21.72 9.48
CA GLU A 42 6.01 22.34 9.38
C GLU A 42 5.26 22.01 8.07
N GLU A 43 5.90 21.39 7.08
CA GLU A 43 5.33 20.98 5.78
C GLU A 43 5.07 19.46 5.62
N ARG A 44 4.84 18.71 6.71
CA ARG A 44 4.76 17.24 6.61
C ARG A 44 3.51 16.74 5.88
N HIS A 45 3.71 16.05 4.76
CA HIS A 45 2.81 15.00 4.32
C HIS A 45 2.60 14.01 5.48
N THR A 46 1.37 13.86 5.97
CA THR A 46 1.06 13.17 7.23
C THR A 46 0.92 11.66 7.06
N VAL A 47 0.82 11.16 5.82
CA VAL A 47 0.50 9.76 5.53
C VAL A 47 1.68 9.05 4.86
N SER A 48 2.10 7.95 5.45
CA SER A 48 3.03 6.98 4.84
C SER A 48 2.27 5.79 4.26
N LEU A 49 2.91 5.06 3.36
CA LEU A 49 2.34 3.90 2.72
C LEU A 49 3.29 2.69 2.80
N CYS A 50 2.74 1.56 3.22
CA CYS A 50 3.37 0.26 3.15
C CYS A 50 2.84 -0.52 1.95
N VAL A 51 3.72 -0.91 1.05
CA VAL A 51 3.36 -1.77 -0.08
C VAL A 51 3.59 -3.22 0.31
N LYS A 52 2.66 -4.09 -0.06
CA LYS A 52 2.90 -5.53 0.04
C LYS A 52 4.15 -5.89 -0.77
N GLN A 53 4.87 -6.89 -0.28
CA GLN A 53 6.09 -7.43 -0.89
C GLN A 53 6.01 -7.51 -2.42
N LEU A 54 7.03 -6.93 -3.07
CA LEU A 54 7.15 -6.90 -4.52
C LEU A 54 7.87 -8.16 -5.01
N TYR A 55 7.07 -9.06 -5.59
CA TYR A 55 7.54 -10.25 -6.29
C TYR A 55 6.90 -10.28 -7.69
N PHE A 56 7.64 -9.77 -8.69
CA PHE A 56 7.14 -9.57 -10.04
C PHE A 56 8.16 -10.05 -11.07
N VAL A 57 7.92 -11.22 -11.66
CA VAL A 57 8.75 -11.73 -12.77
C VAL A 57 8.49 -10.97 -14.06
N LYS A 58 7.25 -10.51 -14.25
CA LYS A 58 6.85 -9.71 -15.42
C LYS A 58 7.17 -8.23 -15.17
N ASP A 59 7.69 -7.58 -16.20
CA ASP A 59 7.85 -6.12 -16.19
C ASP A 59 6.49 -5.40 -16.17
N ILE A 60 6.23 -4.70 -15.06
CA ILE A 60 5.10 -3.79 -14.90
C ILE A 60 5.57 -2.37 -14.52
N SER A 61 6.79 -1.99 -14.90
CA SER A 61 7.43 -0.72 -14.50
C SER A 61 6.60 0.51 -14.84
N HIS A 62 5.89 0.50 -15.97
CA HIS A 62 4.95 1.56 -16.33
C HIS A 62 3.78 1.67 -15.36
N LEU A 63 3.20 0.55 -14.91
CA LEU A 63 2.11 0.54 -13.94
C LEU A 63 2.60 0.98 -12.55
N LEU A 64 3.81 0.55 -12.19
CA LEU A 64 4.45 0.97 -10.95
C LEU A 64 4.74 2.47 -10.93
N THR A 65 5.26 3.00 -12.04
CA THR A 65 5.54 4.44 -12.20
C THR A 65 4.24 5.25 -12.10
N GLU A 66 3.19 4.85 -12.81
CA GLU A 66 1.89 5.52 -12.72
C GLU A 66 1.33 5.49 -11.29
N TRP A 67 1.44 4.34 -10.62
CA TRP A 67 0.99 4.18 -9.24
C TRP A 67 1.75 5.11 -8.28
N LEU A 68 3.08 5.21 -8.39
CA LEU A 68 3.90 6.11 -7.58
C LEU A 68 3.58 7.59 -7.86
N GLU A 69 3.40 7.97 -9.12
CA GLU A 69 3.04 9.35 -9.47
C GLU A 69 1.66 9.75 -8.95
N ILE A 70 0.69 8.82 -8.96
CA ILE A 70 -0.62 9.05 -8.32
C ILE A 70 -0.46 9.26 -6.82
N LEU A 71 0.38 8.49 -6.14
CA LEU A 71 0.59 8.66 -4.70
C LEU A 71 1.27 10.00 -4.38
N LYS A 72 2.23 10.43 -5.22
CA LYS A 72 2.83 11.77 -5.11
C LYS A 72 1.78 12.86 -5.29
N SER A 73 0.92 12.74 -6.30
CA SER A 73 -0.14 13.74 -6.54
C SER A 73 -1.21 13.77 -5.44
N MET A 74 -1.38 12.67 -4.71
CA MET A 74 -2.22 12.57 -3.50
C MET A 74 -1.50 12.98 -2.21
N GLU A 75 -0.31 13.57 -2.30
CA GLU A 75 0.49 14.06 -1.16
C GLU A 75 0.81 12.97 -0.14
N VAL A 76 1.06 11.75 -0.61
CA VAL A 76 1.66 10.71 0.22
C VAL A 76 3.10 11.15 0.57
N GLY A 77 3.51 10.93 1.81
CA GLY A 77 4.81 11.37 2.31
C GLY A 77 5.95 10.43 1.99
N LYS A 78 5.71 9.11 2.12
CA LYS A 78 6.71 8.07 1.94
C LYS A 78 6.07 6.77 1.54
N VAL A 79 6.73 6.04 0.65
CA VAL A 79 6.35 4.68 0.27
C VAL A 79 7.47 3.73 0.67
N PHE A 80 7.17 2.79 1.55
CA PHE A 80 8.09 1.72 1.92
C PHE A 80 7.83 0.51 1.03
N ALA A 81 8.82 0.14 0.23
CA ALA A 81 8.71 -0.90 -0.79
C ALA A 81 9.72 -2.02 -0.55
N TYR A 82 9.22 -3.23 -0.27
CA TYR A 82 10.08 -4.39 -0.01
C TYR A 82 10.25 -5.23 -1.28
N GLY A 83 11.45 -5.21 -1.86
CA GLY A 83 11.79 -5.97 -3.05
C GLY A 83 12.30 -7.35 -2.71
N LEU A 84 11.49 -8.39 -2.89
CA LEU A 84 12.00 -9.76 -2.81
C LEU A 84 12.77 -10.08 -4.10
N GLN A 85 12.07 -10.07 -5.22
CA GLN A 85 12.63 -10.27 -6.55
C GLN A 85 11.74 -9.55 -7.58
N PRO A 86 11.70 -8.20 -7.56
CA PRO A 86 11.05 -7.45 -8.62
C PRO A 86 11.81 -7.62 -9.94
N HIS A 87 11.15 -7.30 -11.05
CA HIS A 87 11.80 -7.24 -12.36
C HIS A 87 12.88 -6.13 -12.34
N PRO A 88 14.03 -6.28 -13.03
CA PRO A 88 15.11 -5.27 -12.98
C PRO A 88 14.67 -3.85 -13.36
N ASN A 89 13.76 -3.70 -14.34
CA ASN A 89 13.22 -2.38 -14.67
C ASN A 89 12.36 -1.77 -13.54
N MET A 90 11.69 -2.60 -12.74
CA MET A 90 10.92 -2.12 -11.60
C MET A 90 11.85 -1.71 -10.46
N GLU A 91 12.94 -2.44 -10.25
CA GLU A 91 14.00 -2.05 -9.31
C GLU A 91 14.58 -0.68 -9.67
N ARG A 92 14.92 -0.45 -10.94
CA ARG A 92 15.36 0.86 -11.44
C ARG A 92 14.35 1.98 -11.18
N VAL A 93 13.05 1.70 -11.29
CA VAL A 93 12.00 2.67 -10.94
C VAL A 93 11.99 2.96 -9.43
N LEU A 94 12.08 1.93 -8.58
CA LEU A 94 12.09 2.11 -7.12
C LEU A 94 13.31 2.91 -6.66
N GLU A 95 14.49 2.54 -7.16
CA GLU A 95 15.75 3.25 -6.92
C GLU A 95 15.67 4.71 -7.38
N TYR A 96 15.08 4.96 -8.55
CA TYR A 96 14.86 6.32 -9.04
C TYR A 96 14.02 7.16 -8.06
N TYR A 97 12.92 6.64 -7.53
CA TYR A 97 12.09 7.38 -6.56
C TYR A 97 12.70 7.43 -5.14
N GLU A 98 13.66 6.57 -4.83
CA GLU A 98 14.48 6.66 -3.63
C GLU A 98 15.49 7.79 -3.76
N ASP A 99 16.22 7.86 -4.88
CA ASP A 99 17.20 8.90 -5.16
C ASP A 99 16.56 10.28 -5.37
N GLN A 100 15.37 10.33 -6.00
CA GLN A 100 14.63 11.55 -6.26
C GLN A 100 13.82 11.98 -5.05
N GLY A 101 14.50 12.60 -4.09
CA GLY A 101 13.88 13.25 -2.93
C GLY A 101 13.41 12.28 -1.85
N GLY A 102 13.78 11.00 -1.93
CA GLY A 102 13.47 10.01 -0.89
C GLY A 102 11.98 9.71 -0.77
N PHE A 103 11.20 9.82 -1.86
CA PHE A 103 9.77 9.51 -1.84
C PHE A 103 9.52 8.00 -1.58
N VAL A 104 10.38 7.15 -2.13
CA VAL A 104 10.41 5.72 -1.85
C VAL A 104 11.56 5.40 -0.86
N ASP A 105 11.35 4.44 0.02
CA ASP A 105 12.38 3.74 0.79
C ASP A 105 12.37 2.30 0.28
N TYR A 106 13.35 1.97 -0.57
CA TYR A 106 13.43 0.69 -1.24
C TYR A 106 14.28 -0.27 -0.40
N ILE A 107 13.67 -1.39 -0.01
CA ILE A 107 14.29 -2.35 0.91
C ILE A 107 14.40 -3.69 0.19
N PRO A 108 15.58 -4.02 -0.38
CA PRO A 108 15.85 -5.35 -0.89
C PRO A 108 15.79 -6.37 0.25
N ILE A 109 15.07 -7.47 0.03
CA ILE A 109 14.89 -8.53 1.02
C ILE A 109 15.10 -9.92 0.41
N THR A 110 15.43 -10.87 1.27
CA THR A 110 15.55 -12.29 0.93
C THR A 110 14.63 -13.13 1.80
N LEU A 111 14.17 -14.27 1.32
CA LEU A 111 13.54 -15.28 2.16
C LEU A 111 14.53 -15.72 3.27
N PRO A 112 14.08 -15.85 4.53
CA PRO A 112 14.94 -16.15 5.66
C PRO A 112 15.50 -17.57 5.64
N GLY A 113 16.61 -17.79 6.33
CA GLY A 113 17.19 -19.13 6.55
C GLY A 113 17.68 -19.78 5.26
N THR A 114 17.31 -21.05 5.06
CA THR A 114 17.73 -21.86 3.90
C THR A 114 16.69 -21.85 2.76
N GLN A 115 15.77 -20.90 2.76
CA GLN A 115 14.73 -20.80 1.75
C GLN A 115 15.32 -20.33 0.40
N PRO A 116 14.68 -20.66 -0.73
CA PRO A 116 15.16 -20.24 -2.04
C PRO A 116 15.22 -18.71 -2.14
N ASN A 117 16.25 -18.21 -2.80
CA ASN A 117 16.42 -16.77 -3.06
C ASN A 117 16.78 -16.52 -4.53
N ILE A 118 16.19 -17.34 -5.42
CA ILE A 118 16.36 -17.23 -6.88
C ILE A 118 14.98 -17.32 -7.56
N PRO A 119 14.73 -16.56 -8.66
CA PRO A 119 13.38 -16.34 -9.20
C PRO A 119 12.59 -17.61 -9.51
N GLY A 120 13.20 -18.58 -10.20
CA GLY A 120 12.52 -19.82 -10.59
C GLY A 120 11.99 -20.62 -9.39
N PRO A 121 12.87 -21.01 -8.44
CA PRO A 121 12.45 -21.70 -7.22
C PRO A 121 11.47 -20.91 -6.35
N ASN A 122 11.59 -19.58 -6.24
CA ASN A 122 10.63 -18.77 -5.49
C ASN A 122 9.22 -18.82 -6.09
N GLY A 123 9.12 -18.81 -7.42
CA GLY A 123 7.85 -18.94 -8.13
C GLY A 123 7.13 -20.26 -7.87
N GLN A 124 7.84 -21.31 -7.44
CA GLN A 124 7.24 -22.58 -7.05
C GLN A 124 7.05 -22.70 -5.54
N PHE A 125 7.97 -22.14 -4.75
CA PHE A 125 7.98 -22.24 -3.30
C PHE A 125 6.85 -21.41 -2.65
N LEU A 126 6.70 -20.14 -3.02
CA LEU A 126 5.74 -19.23 -2.38
C LEU A 126 4.28 -19.70 -2.53
N PRO A 127 3.81 -20.15 -3.72
CA PRO A 127 2.44 -20.64 -3.86
C PRO A 127 2.16 -21.94 -3.09
N ARG A 128 3.18 -22.79 -2.92
CA ARG A 128 3.06 -24.06 -2.18
C ARG A 128 3.11 -23.89 -0.66
N ASN A 129 3.63 -22.77 -0.18
CA ASN A 129 3.83 -22.48 1.24
C ASN A 129 3.09 -21.19 1.63
N ALA A 130 1.78 -21.18 1.42
CA ALA A 130 0.95 -19.98 1.58
C ALA A 130 1.01 -19.40 3.01
N ASP A 131 1.06 -20.22 4.06
CA ASP A 131 1.16 -19.75 5.44
C ASP A 131 2.50 -19.07 5.73
N PHE A 132 3.60 -19.66 5.24
CA PHE A 132 4.91 -19.05 5.31
C PHE A 132 4.93 -17.71 4.57
N HIS A 133 4.43 -17.68 3.34
CA HIS A 133 4.35 -16.44 2.56
C HIS A 133 3.49 -15.38 3.25
N ARG A 134 2.38 -15.78 3.89
CA ARG A 134 1.55 -14.88 4.70
C ARG A 134 2.31 -14.28 5.87
N GLY A 135 2.90 -15.12 6.72
CA GLY A 135 3.70 -14.65 7.84
C GLY A 135 4.88 -13.78 7.41
N PHE A 136 5.49 -14.10 6.26
CA PHE A 136 6.61 -13.33 5.73
C PHE A 136 6.19 -11.92 5.30
N TYR A 137 5.08 -11.77 4.55
CA TYR A 137 4.63 -10.41 4.21
C TYR A 137 4.13 -9.62 5.43
N HIS A 138 3.57 -10.29 6.44
CA HIS A 138 3.23 -9.61 7.71
C HIS A 138 4.46 -9.04 8.40
N LEU A 139 5.59 -9.73 8.37
CA LEU A 139 6.84 -9.20 8.93
C LEU A 139 7.22 -7.86 8.28
N GLN A 140 7.16 -7.77 6.95
CA GLN A 140 7.49 -6.54 6.22
C GLN A 140 6.50 -5.40 6.50
N LEU A 141 5.20 -5.70 6.59
CA LEU A 141 4.21 -4.69 6.93
C LEU A 141 4.44 -4.10 8.33
N ASN A 142 4.89 -4.92 9.29
CA ASN A 142 5.19 -4.44 10.63
C ASN A 142 6.52 -3.68 10.69
N ASP A 143 7.56 -4.11 9.97
CA ASP A 143 8.78 -3.28 9.80
C ASP A 143 8.44 -1.90 9.23
N CYS A 144 7.56 -1.86 8.22
CA CYS A 144 7.06 -0.60 7.67
C CYS A 144 6.32 0.25 8.70
N LEU A 145 5.39 -0.32 9.46
CA LEU A 145 4.67 0.39 10.53
C LEU A 145 5.65 1.06 11.51
N TYR A 146 6.66 0.33 11.97
CA TYR A 146 7.63 0.88 12.92
C TYR A 146 8.57 1.90 12.30
N ARG A 147 8.93 1.76 11.01
CA ARG A 147 9.65 2.82 10.28
C ARG A 147 8.81 4.08 10.15
N SER A 148 7.52 3.94 9.81
CA SER A 148 6.58 5.06 9.76
C SER A 148 6.48 5.75 11.11
N LEU A 149 6.41 4.97 12.19
CA LEU A 149 6.37 5.48 13.56
C LEU A 149 7.65 6.25 13.87
N VAL A 150 8.83 5.67 13.67
CA VAL A 150 10.14 6.29 13.93
C VAL A 150 10.35 7.57 13.11
N GLN A 151 9.91 7.59 11.85
CA GLN A 151 9.99 8.76 10.97
C GLN A 151 8.93 9.83 11.29
N GLY A 152 7.98 9.54 12.19
CA GLY A 152 7.01 10.50 12.67
C GLY A 152 5.82 10.74 11.73
N TYR A 153 5.45 9.76 10.89
CA TYR A 153 4.22 9.82 10.10
C TYR A 153 3.01 9.60 11.00
N GLU A 154 2.04 10.52 10.94
CA GLU A 154 0.82 10.47 11.76
C GLU A 154 -0.10 9.31 11.34
N TYR A 155 -0.15 9.03 10.04
CA TYR A 155 -0.95 7.96 9.47
C TYR A 155 -0.10 7.01 8.62
N VAL A 156 -0.55 5.77 8.55
CA VAL A 156 0.01 4.73 7.69
C VAL A 156 -1.12 4.00 6.96
N ALA A 157 -0.91 3.76 5.67
CA ALA A 157 -1.81 2.99 4.82
C ALA A 157 -1.13 1.69 4.37
N VAL A 158 -1.92 0.69 4.02
CA VAL A 158 -1.45 -0.52 3.33
C VAL A 158 -2.30 -0.71 2.08
N ILE A 159 -1.70 -0.66 0.90
CA ILE A 159 -2.38 -0.97 -0.37
C ILE A 159 -1.45 -1.77 -1.28
N ASP A 160 -2.03 -2.53 -2.19
CA ASP A 160 -1.31 -3.26 -3.22
C ASP A 160 -1.10 -2.36 -4.48
N VAL A 161 -0.13 -2.70 -5.35
CA VAL A 161 0.18 -1.90 -6.57
C VAL A 161 -1.01 -1.82 -7.54
N ASP A 162 -1.91 -2.80 -7.51
CA ASP A 162 -3.15 -2.84 -8.27
C ASP A 162 -4.32 -2.14 -7.56
N GLU A 163 -4.08 -1.42 -6.47
CA GLU A 163 -5.09 -0.73 -5.68
C GLU A 163 -4.76 0.76 -5.47
N MET A 164 -5.79 1.57 -5.21
CA MET A 164 -5.65 2.99 -4.87
C MET A 164 -6.79 3.46 -3.97
N ILE A 165 -6.50 4.06 -2.81
CA ILE A 165 -7.53 4.75 -2.04
C ILE A 165 -7.76 6.11 -2.70
N VAL A 166 -8.97 6.36 -3.20
CA VAL A 166 -9.30 7.56 -3.96
C VAL A 166 -10.29 8.42 -3.17
N PRO A 167 -9.89 9.61 -2.69
CA PRO A 167 -10.81 10.58 -2.12
C PRO A 167 -11.89 11.04 -3.12
N LYS A 168 -13.06 11.40 -2.59
CA LYS A 168 -14.14 12.03 -3.36
C LYS A 168 -14.17 13.53 -3.15
N PRO A 169 -14.67 14.31 -4.14
CA PRO A 169 -14.88 15.73 -3.99
C PRO A 169 -15.67 16.08 -2.71
N PRO A 170 -15.27 17.14 -1.97
CA PRO A 170 -14.29 18.14 -2.37
C PRO A 170 -12.81 17.75 -2.12
N HIS A 171 -12.54 16.61 -1.49
CA HIS A 171 -11.19 16.16 -1.16
C HIS A 171 -10.47 15.58 -2.39
N ARG A 172 -9.17 15.83 -2.48
CA ARG A 172 -8.31 15.38 -3.58
C ARG A 172 -7.13 14.54 -3.10
N THR A 173 -6.62 14.82 -1.91
CA THR A 173 -5.41 14.20 -1.35
C THR A 173 -5.74 13.40 -0.09
N TRP A 174 -4.86 12.48 0.29
CA TRP A 174 -5.05 11.72 1.54
C TRP A 174 -4.98 12.63 2.77
N PRO A 175 -4.02 13.57 2.89
CA PRO A 175 -4.00 14.52 4.00
C PRO A 175 -5.30 15.32 4.12
N GLU A 176 -5.83 15.88 3.04
CA GLU A 176 -7.10 16.62 3.04
C GLU A 176 -8.27 15.76 3.53
N LEU A 177 -8.32 14.50 3.09
CA LEU A 177 -9.35 13.56 3.50
C LEU A 177 -9.23 13.23 5.00
N MET A 178 -8.02 12.96 5.50
CA MET A 178 -7.80 12.63 6.91
C MET A 178 -8.08 13.82 7.84
N GLN A 179 -7.70 15.04 7.44
CA GLN A 179 -8.05 16.28 8.16
C GLN A 179 -9.57 16.46 8.30
N HIS A 180 -10.36 15.89 7.38
CA HIS A 180 -11.82 15.90 7.46
C HIS A 180 -12.39 14.76 8.30
N LEU A 181 -11.90 13.53 8.10
CA LEU A 181 -12.46 12.34 8.72
C LEU A 181 -12.14 12.23 10.21
N VAL A 182 -10.92 12.58 10.61
CA VAL A 182 -10.42 12.38 11.98
C VAL A 182 -11.18 13.21 13.02
N PRO A 183 -11.36 14.54 12.85
CA PRO A 183 -12.09 15.35 13.83
C PRO A 183 -13.56 14.95 13.98
N LYS A 184 -14.15 14.37 12.93
CA LYS A 184 -15.55 13.93 12.90
C LYS A 184 -15.77 12.56 13.54
N ASN A 185 -14.71 11.76 13.67
CA ASN A 185 -14.77 10.40 14.18
C ASN A 185 -13.71 10.19 15.28
N PRO A 186 -13.79 10.96 16.39
CA PRO A 186 -12.81 10.87 17.47
C PRO A 186 -12.78 9.46 18.06
N GLY A 187 -11.57 8.95 18.34
CA GLY A 187 -11.37 7.60 18.86
C GLY A 187 -11.40 6.49 17.79
N SER A 188 -11.38 6.84 16.51
CA SER A 188 -11.13 5.86 15.43
C SER A 188 -9.62 5.67 15.25
N ASP A 189 -9.16 4.43 15.28
CA ASP A 189 -7.77 4.05 15.02
C ASP A 189 -7.49 3.91 13.53
N CYS A 190 -8.52 3.53 12.77
CA CYS A 190 -8.46 3.27 11.34
C CYS A 190 -9.68 3.77 10.59
N PHE A 191 -9.47 4.16 9.34
CA PHE A 191 -10.50 4.56 8.38
C PHE A 191 -10.50 3.56 7.23
N TYR A 192 -11.53 2.74 7.15
CA TYR A 192 -11.66 1.63 6.21
C TYR A 192 -12.39 2.05 4.94
N PHE A 193 -11.78 1.77 3.80
CA PHE A 193 -12.28 2.11 2.48
C PHE A 193 -12.72 0.85 1.75
N LEU A 194 -14.03 0.72 1.53
CA LEU A 194 -14.58 -0.40 0.78
C LEU A 194 -14.12 -0.35 -0.67
N ASN A 195 -13.89 -1.53 -1.24
CA ASN A 195 -13.37 -1.59 -2.59
C ASN A 195 -14.42 -1.23 -3.66
N ARG A 196 -13.89 -0.85 -4.82
CA ARG A 196 -14.57 -0.50 -6.06
C ARG A 196 -13.79 -1.18 -7.17
N ILE A 197 -14.37 -2.20 -7.81
CA ILE A 197 -13.68 -2.91 -8.90
C ILE A 197 -13.70 -2.02 -10.12
N ILE A 198 -12.52 -1.60 -10.58
CA ILE A 198 -12.35 -0.87 -11.83
C ILE A 198 -12.33 -1.89 -12.97
N LEU A 199 -13.22 -1.69 -13.93
CA LEU A 199 -13.41 -2.56 -15.07
C LEU A 199 -12.36 -2.25 -16.13
N MET A 200 -11.52 -3.25 -16.40
CA MET A 200 -10.50 -3.18 -17.43
C MET A 200 -11.17 -3.34 -18.80
N GLU A 201 -10.77 -2.57 -19.81
CA GLU A 201 -11.31 -2.72 -21.16
C GLU A 201 -10.53 -3.81 -21.91
N GLU A 202 -11.24 -4.82 -22.41
CA GLU A 202 -10.65 -5.84 -23.28
C GLU A 202 -10.52 -5.30 -24.71
N GLY A 203 -9.31 -5.28 -25.25
CA GLY A 203 -9.10 -5.23 -26.71
C GLY A 203 -8.76 -3.89 -27.37
N GLU A 204 -8.43 -2.80 -26.66
CA GLU A 204 -8.07 -1.55 -27.35
C GLU A 204 -6.57 -1.42 -27.69
N THR A 205 -6.27 -1.85 -28.92
CA THR A 205 -5.11 -1.49 -29.74
C THR A 205 -5.34 -0.16 -30.50
N THR A 206 -5.84 0.88 -29.83
CA THR A 206 -6.24 2.14 -30.48
C THR A 206 -5.59 3.35 -29.82
N GLY A 207 -4.40 3.72 -30.27
CA GLY A 207 -3.75 5.03 -30.05
C GLY A 207 -3.21 5.33 -28.64
N TRP A 208 -3.86 4.83 -27.59
CA TRP A 208 -3.47 4.99 -26.18
C TRP A 208 -2.47 3.93 -25.69
N GLN A 209 -2.01 3.04 -26.56
CA GLN A 209 -0.94 2.06 -26.22
C GLN A 209 0.39 2.74 -25.87
N GLN A 210 0.54 4.03 -26.17
CA GLN A 210 1.68 4.87 -25.77
C GLN A 210 1.39 5.75 -24.55
N ASP A 211 0.17 5.77 -24.04
CA ASP A 211 -0.18 6.51 -22.83
C ASP A 211 -0.06 5.55 -21.65
N TYR A 212 1.02 5.69 -20.89
CA TYR A 212 1.36 4.96 -19.67
C TYR A 212 0.41 5.31 -18.49
N SER A 213 -0.88 5.43 -18.79
CA SER A 213 -1.96 5.94 -17.95
C SER A 213 -3.03 4.85 -17.72
N MET A 214 -2.64 3.65 -17.30
CA MET A 214 -3.55 2.52 -17.11
C MET A 214 -4.61 2.79 -16.03
N LYS A 215 -4.21 3.29 -14.86
CA LYS A 215 -5.12 3.57 -13.75
C LYS A 215 -6.02 4.77 -14.05
N LEU A 216 -5.49 5.77 -14.76
CA LEU A 216 -6.23 6.98 -15.14
C LEU A 216 -7.22 6.75 -16.28
N ARG A 217 -6.90 5.88 -17.25
CA ARG A 217 -7.78 5.67 -18.42
C ARG A 217 -9.02 4.85 -18.10
N HIS A 218 -8.96 3.93 -17.14
CA HIS A 218 -10.10 3.09 -16.80
C HIS A 218 -10.96 3.77 -15.73
N THR A 219 -12.11 4.31 -16.15
CA THR A 219 -13.09 4.95 -15.26
C THR A 219 -14.37 4.16 -15.09
N ASN A 220 -14.57 3.11 -15.88
CA ASN A 220 -15.69 2.19 -15.72
C ASN A 220 -15.47 1.35 -14.46
N ALA A 221 -16.47 1.22 -13.61
CA ALA A 221 -16.38 0.44 -12.37
C ALA A 221 -17.65 -0.39 -12.12
N ALA A 222 -17.51 -1.49 -11.38
CA ALA A 222 -18.63 -2.35 -11.01
C ALA A 222 -19.37 -1.82 -9.77
N GLU A 223 -20.70 -1.76 -9.85
CA GLU A 223 -21.63 -1.62 -8.73
C GLU A 223 -22.39 -2.94 -8.54
N PHE A 224 -22.16 -3.64 -7.43
CA PHE A 224 -22.76 -4.96 -7.18
C PHE A 224 -24.15 -4.83 -6.55
N ARG A 225 -25.14 -5.54 -7.09
CA ARG A 225 -26.54 -5.47 -6.65
C ARG A 225 -26.81 -6.01 -5.24
N THR A 226 -26.00 -6.96 -4.79
CA THR A 226 -26.10 -7.62 -3.49
C THR A 226 -25.52 -6.77 -2.36
N GLY A 227 -24.87 -5.64 -2.66
CA GLY A 227 -24.16 -4.84 -1.67
C GLY A 227 -23.02 -5.61 -0.98
N SER A 228 -22.53 -6.70 -1.59
CA SER A 228 -21.38 -7.47 -1.16
C SER A 228 -20.12 -6.61 -1.25
N SER A 229 -19.92 -5.76 -0.25
CA SER A 229 -18.68 -5.03 -0.14
C SER A 229 -17.56 -6.04 0.03
N ARG A 230 -16.72 -6.16 -0.99
CA ARG A 230 -15.53 -6.99 -0.90
C ARG A 230 -14.48 -6.26 -0.05
N VAL A 231 -13.49 -7.05 0.33
CA VAL A 231 -12.35 -6.66 1.16
C VAL A 231 -11.77 -5.33 0.69
N GLY A 232 -11.68 -4.38 1.62
CA GLY A 232 -11.08 -3.06 1.46
C GLY A 232 -9.70 -2.95 2.13
N LYS A 233 -9.28 -1.70 2.32
CA LYS A 233 -8.02 -1.30 2.96
C LYS A 233 -8.25 -0.11 3.89
N SER A 234 -7.28 0.19 4.73
CA SER A 234 -7.39 1.28 5.70
C SER A 234 -6.23 2.27 5.63
N ILE A 235 -6.53 3.50 6.04
CA ILE A 235 -5.54 4.46 6.54
C ILE A 235 -5.72 4.50 8.06
N CYS A 236 -4.65 4.29 8.81
CA CYS A 236 -4.71 4.13 10.26
C CYS A 236 -3.74 5.09 10.95
N VAL A 237 -4.08 5.49 12.18
CA VAL A 237 -3.21 6.29 13.05
C VAL A 237 -2.00 5.44 13.42
N THR A 238 -0.80 5.92 13.10
CA THR A 238 0.43 5.11 13.20
C THR A 238 0.71 4.68 14.64
N ASN A 239 0.60 5.60 15.61
CA ASN A 239 0.93 5.33 17.02
C ASN A 239 -0.16 4.57 17.80
N GLN A 240 -1.26 4.21 17.14
CA GLN A 240 -2.35 3.41 17.74
C GLN A 240 -2.26 1.94 17.35
N GLN A 241 -1.29 1.56 16.52
CA GLN A 241 -1.16 0.22 15.99
C GLN A 241 0.04 -0.48 16.59
N GLU A 242 -0.14 -1.74 16.93
CA GLU A 242 0.94 -2.63 17.32
C GLU A 242 1.23 -3.63 16.20
N ILE A 243 0.18 -4.31 15.70
CA ILE A 243 0.32 -5.27 14.60
C ILE A 243 -0.58 -4.89 13.43
N MET A 244 0.02 -4.65 12.28
CA MET A 244 -0.68 -4.34 11.03
C MET A 244 -0.75 -5.57 10.11
N SER A 245 -1.86 -5.69 9.38
CA SER A 245 -2.09 -6.70 8.33
C SER A 245 -2.51 -6.02 7.02
N ASN A 246 -2.58 -6.81 5.93
CA ASN A 246 -2.84 -6.31 4.58
C ASN A 246 -4.18 -5.57 4.43
N HIS A 247 -5.18 -5.88 5.26
CA HIS A 247 -6.54 -5.34 5.12
C HIS A 247 -7.04 -4.58 6.35
N TYR A 248 -6.47 -4.84 7.52
CA TYR A 248 -6.93 -4.28 8.79
C TYR A 248 -5.78 -4.31 9.82
N THR A 249 -5.91 -3.52 10.87
CA THR A 249 -5.02 -3.61 12.04
C THR A 249 -5.39 -4.83 12.86
N MET A 250 -4.45 -5.73 13.05
CA MET A 250 -4.66 -6.97 13.79
C MET A 250 -4.63 -6.75 15.31
N MET A 251 -3.83 -5.80 15.78
CA MET A 251 -3.70 -5.44 17.20
C MET A 251 -3.40 -3.95 17.34
N CYS A 252 -4.12 -3.28 18.24
CA CYS A 252 -3.92 -1.87 18.56
C CYS A 252 -3.13 -1.74 19.85
N TYR A 253 -2.46 -0.59 20.02
CA TYR A 253 -1.74 -0.27 21.23
C TYR A 253 -2.61 0.58 22.17
N PRO A 254 -2.66 0.31 23.49
CA PRO A 254 -2.13 -0.89 24.16
C PRO A 254 -2.88 -2.18 23.77
N ASP A 255 -2.20 -3.33 23.85
CA ASP A 255 -2.64 -4.65 23.37
C ASP A 255 -3.92 -5.21 24.03
N ASP A 256 -4.35 -4.59 25.13
CA ASP A 256 -5.55 -4.94 25.89
C ASP A 256 -6.86 -4.38 25.31
N ARG A 257 -6.79 -3.59 24.22
CA ARG A 257 -7.97 -2.94 23.62
C ARG A 257 -8.34 -3.43 22.23
N THR A 258 -9.64 -3.41 21.96
CA THR A 258 -10.17 -3.62 20.60
C THR A 258 -9.87 -2.42 19.72
N CYS A 259 -9.39 -2.67 18.50
CA CYS A 259 -9.23 -1.64 17.47
C CYS A 259 -10.57 -1.04 17.04
N SER A 260 -10.67 0.28 17.08
CA SER A 260 -11.80 1.06 16.59
C SER A 260 -11.60 1.40 15.11
N THR A 261 -12.42 0.82 14.24
CA THR A 261 -12.36 1.08 12.79
C THR A 261 -13.61 1.81 12.32
N HIS A 262 -13.43 2.99 11.75
CA HIS A 262 -14.48 3.73 11.07
C HIS A 262 -14.63 3.24 9.63
N TYR A 263 -15.84 2.82 9.24
CA TYR A 263 -16.14 2.49 7.85
C TYR A 263 -16.46 3.77 7.08
N THR A 264 -15.53 4.19 6.22
CA THR A 264 -15.65 5.44 5.48
C THR A 264 -16.76 5.33 4.42
N PRO A 265 -17.77 6.22 4.44
CA PRO A 265 -18.78 6.25 3.39
C PRO A 265 -18.17 6.54 2.02
N ARG A 266 -18.72 5.91 0.96
CA ARG A 266 -18.23 6.06 -0.42
C ARG A 266 -18.25 7.50 -0.93
N ASP A 267 -19.08 8.36 -0.34
CA ASP A 267 -19.15 9.80 -0.63
C ASP A 267 -17.89 10.57 -0.20
N PHE A 268 -17.06 9.99 0.66
CA PHE A 268 -15.78 10.58 1.08
C PHE A 268 -14.58 9.92 0.40
N GLY A 269 -14.63 8.61 0.17
CA GLY A 269 -13.55 7.88 -0.51
C GLY A 269 -13.85 6.41 -0.67
N GLU A 270 -13.16 5.77 -1.62
CA GLU A 270 -13.28 4.34 -1.86
C GLU A 270 -11.96 3.76 -2.39
N LEU A 271 -11.75 2.45 -2.23
CA LEU A 271 -10.55 1.77 -2.70
C LEU A 271 -10.76 1.25 -4.12
N TYR A 272 -10.11 1.85 -5.12
CA TYR A 272 -10.11 1.34 -6.49
C TYR A 272 -9.25 0.08 -6.56
N HIS A 273 -9.79 -1.01 -7.09
CA HIS A 273 -9.07 -2.26 -7.34
C HIS A 273 -9.10 -2.58 -8.84
N TYR A 274 -7.93 -2.57 -9.46
CA TYR A 274 -7.72 -2.83 -10.88
C TYR A 274 -7.45 -4.32 -11.15
N GLY A 275 -7.85 -4.83 -12.32
CA GLY A 275 -7.41 -6.15 -12.80
C GLY A 275 -8.26 -7.36 -12.39
N LYS A 276 -9.40 -7.18 -11.72
CA LYS A 276 -10.31 -8.28 -11.35
C LYS A 276 -11.37 -8.63 -12.39
N CYS A 277 -11.90 -7.63 -13.10
CA CYS A 277 -13.02 -7.80 -14.04
C CYS A 277 -12.87 -6.89 -15.25
N SER A 278 -13.48 -7.28 -16.37
CA SER A 278 -13.55 -6.45 -17.58
C SER A 278 -14.94 -5.83 -17.79
N VAL A 279 -15.05 -4.82 -18.65
CA VAL A 279 -16.34 -4.18 -18.96
C VAL A 279 -17.36 -5.19 -19.52
N GLY A 280 -16.89 -6.16 -20.31
CA GLY A 280 -17.72 -7.23 -20.85
C GLY A 280 -18.39 -8.07 -19.76
N ASN A 281 -17.71 -8.29 -18.62
CA ASN A 281 -18.27 -9.02 -17.49
C ASN A 281 -19.51 -8.36 -16.88
N CYS A 282 -19.64 -7.03 -16.92
CA CYS A 282 -20.80 -6.31 -16.38
C CYS A 282 -21.80 -5.84 -17.44
N THR A 283 -21.53 -6.07 -18.74
CA THR A 283 -22.41 -5.64 -19.85
C THR A 283 -22.88 -6.79 -20.75
N GLY A 284 -22.55 -8.05 -20.42
CA GLY A 284 -22.84 -9.24 -21.23
C GLY A 284 -24.31 -9.41 -21.66
N PRO A 285 -24.56 -9.96 -22.87
CA PRO A 285 -25.90 -10.09 -23.44
C PRO A 285 -26.79 -11.04 -22.63
N GLY A 286 -28.06 -10.64 -22.42
CA GLY A 286 -29.07 -11.46 -21.75
C GLY A 286 -29.23 -11.26 -20.23
N GLY A 287 -28.55 -10.26 -19.63
CA GLY A 287 -28.75 -9.90 -18.22
C GLY A 287 -28.05 -10.82 -17.20
N ASN A 288 -27.24 -11.78 -17.67
CA ASN A 288 -26.44 -12.68 -16.83
C ASN A 288 -24.97 -12.21 -16.66
N ALA A 289 -24.72 -10.92 -16.85
CA ALA A 289 -23.39 -10.33 -16.70
C ALA A 289 -22.95 -10.40 -15.23
N THR A 290 -21.83 -11.08 -14.96
CA THR A 290 -21.28 -11.20 -13.61
C THR A 290 -19.78 -10.93 -13.59
N CYS A 291 -19.36 -10.24 -12.53
CA CYS A 291 -17.96 -10.04 -12.17
C CYS A 291 -17.71 -10.83 -10.87
N ASP A 292 -16.88 -11.88 -10.95
CA ASP A 292 -16.60 -12.81 -9.84
C ASP A 292 -17.89 -13.44 -9.28
N GLY A 293 -18.74 -13.94 -10.18
CA GLY A 293 -19.98 -14.66 -9.84
C GLY A 293 -21.14 -13.78 -9.38
N GLU A 294 -20.97 -12.46 -9.29
CA GLU A 294 -22.00 -11.53 -8.83
C GLU A 294 -22.47 -10.58 -9.92
N SER A 295 -23.79 -10.33 -9.95
CA SER A 295 -24.38 -9.37 -10.90
C SER A 295 -23.92 -7.95 -10.58
N CYS A 296 -23.42 -7.24 -11.58
CA CYS A 296 -22.94 -5.87 -11.48
C CYS A 296 -23.57 -4.97 -12.53
N GLU A 297 -23.62 -3.69 -12.21
CA GLU A 297 -23.90 -2.60 -13.15
C GLU A 297 -22.63 -1.76 -13.32
N VAL A 298 -22.53 -1.06 -14.46
CA VAL A 298 -21.39 -0.19 -14.74
C VAL A 298 -21.68 1.22 -14.23
N VAL A 299 -20.81 1.72 -13.37
CA VAL A 299 -20.81 3.11 -12.87
C VAL A 299 -19.52 3.81 -13.24
N GLN A 300 -19.49 5.14 -13.11
CA GLN A 300 -18.31 5.96 -13.40
C GLN A 300 -17.51 6.28 -12.13
N ALA A 301 -16.21 6.05 -12.19
CA ALA A 301 -15.23 6.25 -11.13
C ALA A 301 -14.16 7.25 -11.61
N THR A 302 -14.55 8.53 -11.71
CA THR A 302 -13.74 9.58 -12.36
C THR A 302 -12.90 10.42 -11.40
N SER A 303 -12.99 10.20 -10.09
CA SER A 303 -12.35 11.04 -9.07
C SER A 303 -10.83 11.11 -9.22
N LEU A 304 -10.21 10.02 -9.69
CA LEU A 304 -8.76 9.97 -9.93
C LEU A 304 -8.32 10.89 -11.08
N LEU A 305 -9.20 11.25 -12.02
CA LEU A 305 -8.88 12.14 -13.15
C LEU A 305 -8.51 13.56 -12.72
N ALA A 306 -8.80 13.95 -11.48
CA ALA A 306 -8.36 15.23 -10.93
C ALA A 306 -6.82 15.35 -10.91
N HIS A 307 -6.11 14.22 -10.94
CA HIS A 307 -4.65 14.13 -10.91
C HIS A 307 -4.01 13.86 -12.28
N LYS A 308 -4.82 13.76 -13.34
CA LYS A 308 -4.37 13.19 -14.63
C LYS A 308 -3.16 13.91 -15.24
N ASP A 309 -3.12 15.25 -15.17
CA ASP A 309 -2.15 16.03 -15.93
C ASP A 309 -0.77 15.96 -15.25
N SER A 310 -0.72 16.11 -13.92
CA SER A 310 0.51 15.97 -13.14
C SER A 310 1.05 14.54 -13.20
N VAL A 311 0.19 13.54 -13.02
CA VAL A 311 0.59 12.12 -13.08
C VAL A 311 1.14 11.78 -14.46
N ARG A 312 0.45 12.15 -15.55
CA ARG A 312 0.91 11.86 -16.91
C ARG A 312 2.27 12.47 -17.18
N GLN A 313 2.48 13.72 -16.75
CA GLN A 313 3.77 14.39 -16.91
C GLN A 313 4.88 13.66 -16.14
N GLY A 314 4.64 13.31 -14.87
CA GLY A 314 5.61 12.58 -14.04
C GLY A 314 5.95 11.21 -14.61
N VAL A 315 4.95 10.46 -15.09
CA VAL A 315 5.17 9.14 -15.68
C VAL A 315 6.03 9.23 -16.94
N LEU A 316 5.70 10.12 -17.86
CA LEU A 316 6.47 10.28 -19.10
C LEU A 316 7.90 10.72 -18.81
N HIS A 317 8.09 11.61 -17.85
CA HIS A 317 9.43 12.05 -17.43
C HIS A 317 10.24 10.89 -16.86
N THR A 318 9.74 10.19 -15.85
CA THR A 318 10.46 9.07 -15.21
C THR A 318 10.78 7.95 -16.20
N LEU A 319 9.82 7.54 -17.03
CA LEU A 319 10.06 6.47 -18.00
C LEU A 319 11.05 6.91 -19.09
N HIS A 320 11.09 8.19 -19.46
CA HIS A 320 12.09 8.73 -20.38
C HIS A 320 13.49 8.69 -19.77
N GLU A 321 13.65 9.22 -18.55
CA GLU A 321 14.95 9.25 -17.85
C GLU A 321 15.54 7.84 -17.63
N LEU A 322 14.66 6.85 -17.42
CA LEU A 322 15.06 5.45 -17.25
C LEU A 322 15.19 4.67 -18.56
N GLU A 323 14.98 5.29 -19.72
CA GLU A 323 14.99 4.61 -21.03
C GLU A 323 14.00 3.42 -21.08
N LEU A 324 12.83 3.59 -20.46
CA LEU A 324 11.75 2.58 -20.38
C LEU A 324 10.57 2.91 -21.29
N LEU A 325 10.65 3.99 -22.07
CA LEU A 325 9.74 4.27 -23.18
C LEU A 325 10.11 3.36 -24.36
N SER A 326 9.13 2.66 -24.93
CA SER A 326 9.33 1.73 -26.06
C SER A 326 8.86 2.30 -27.38
#